data_AF-A0A222SLR9-F1
#
_entry.id   AF-A0A222SLR9-F1
#
_cell.length_a   1.000
_cell.length_b   1.000
_cell.length_c   1.000
_cell.angle_alpha   90.00
_cell.angle_beta   90.00
_cell.angle_gamma   90.00
#
_symmetry.space_group_name_H-M   'P 1'
#
loop_
_entity.id
_entity.type
_entity.pdbx_description
1 polymer ?
#
loop_
_entity_poly.entity_id
_entity_poly.type
_entity_poly.pdbx_seq_one_letter_code
_entity_poly.pdbx_strand_id
1 'polypeptide(L)' 'MTRSAPVEICQTSTTRALIDGVCEGVVTIGELLRHGDFGVGTFSHLDGEMVILGGSCYH' A
#
# COMPACT_ATOMS: atom_id res chain seq x y z
N MET A 1 -29.44 7.53 -11.23
CA MET A 1 -28.72 6.66 -10.28
C MET A 1 -27.29 6.49 -10.79
N THR A 2 -26.35 7.28 -10.29
CA THR A 2 -24.92 7.06 -10.54
C THR A 2 -24.49 5.86 -9.72
N ARG A 3 -24.05 4.78 -10.38
CA ARG A 3 -23.51 3.60 -9.71
C ARG A 3 -22.20 4.03 -9.05
N SER A 4 -22.07 3.87 -7.73
CA SER A 4 -20.78 4.04 -7.06
C SER A 4 -19.79 3.03 -7.65
N ALA A 5 -18.53 3.43 -7.81
CA ALA A 5 -17.47 2.50 -8.20
C ALA A 5 -17.39 1.35 -7.18
N PRO A 6 -17.03 0.12 -7.61
CA PRO A 6 -16.82 -1.00 -6.71
C PRO A 6 -15.70 -0.68 -5.72
N VAL A 7 -15.83 -1.17 -4.49
CA VAL A 7 -14.75 -1.12 -3.50
C VAL A 7 -13.67 -2.12 -3.94
N GLU A 8 -12.46 -1.63 -4.15
CA GLU A 8 -11.31 -2.41 -4.60
C GLU A 8 -10.24 -2.43 -3.50
N ILE A 9 -9.57 -3.58 -3.34
CA ILE A 9 -8.39 -3.71 -2.48
C ILE A 9 -7.17 -3.86 -3.37
N CYS A 10 -6.21 -2.95 -3.22
CA CYS A 10 -4.92 -3.04 -3.86
C CYS A 10 -3.88 -3.55 -2.86
N GLN A 11 -3.06 -4.52 -3.27
CA GLN A 11 -1.93 -5.00 -2.51
C GLN A 11 -0.75 -5.20 -3.45
N THR A 12 0.41 -4.70 -3.05
CA THR A 12 1.66 -4.92 -3.76
C THR A 12 2.45 -5.98 -3.02
N SER A 13 2.86 -7.04 -3.74
CA SER A 13 3.43 -8.27 -3.16
C SER A 13 2.41 -9.10 -2.36
N THR A 14 2.91 -10.07 -1.58
CA THR A 14 2.12 -10.98 -0.74
C THR A 14 2.67 -11.02 0.67
N THR A 15 1.81 -11.27 1.65
CA THR A 15 2.22 -11.48 3.05
C THR A 15 3.26 -12.59 3.18
N ARG A 16 3.18 -13.64 2.34
CA ARG A 16 4.15 -14.73 2.37
C ARG A 16 5.54 -14.28 1.93
N ALA A 17 5.65 -13.51 0.85
CA ALA A 17 6.92 -12.96 0.39
C ALA A 17 7.59 -12.08 1.47
N LEU A 18 6.79 -11.28 2.19
CA LEU A 18 7.25 -10.50 3.33
C LEU A 18 7.80 -11.39 4.46
N ILE A 19 7.06 -12.44 4.84
CA ILE A 19 7.49 -13.42 5.85
C ILE A 19 8.77 -14.15 5.43
N ASP A 20 8.93 -14.43 4.14
CA ASP A 20 10.12 -15.07 3.57
C ASP A 20 11.30 -14.08 3.38
N GLY A 21 11.16 -12.81 3.79
CA GLY A 21 12.22 -11.81 3.82
C GLY A 21 12.41 -11.01 2.53
N VAL A 22 11.47 -11.09 1.58
CA VAL A 22 11.50 -10.29 0.35
C VAL A 22 11.04 -8.86 0.66
N CYS A 23 12.00 -7.99 0.97
CA CYS A 23 11.74 -6.64 1.46
C CYS A 23 12.17 -5.52 0.49
N GLU A 24 12.46 -5.85 -0.77
CA GLU A 24 12.75 -4.82 -1.78
C GLU A 24 11.46 -4.18 -2.28
N GLY A 25 11.41 -2.85 -2.31
CA GLY A 25 10.25 -2.12 -2.80
C GLY A 25 10.14 -2.20 -4.32
N VAL A 26 8.93 -2.47 -4.81
CA VAL A 26 8.64 -2.59 -6.25
C VAL A 26 7.68 -1.52 -6.75
N VAL A 27 7.20 -0.65 -5.86
CA VAL A 27 6.29 0.47 -6.13
C VAL A 27 6.68 1.69 -5.31
N THR A 28 6.34 2.87 -5.81
CA THR A 28 6.47 4.13 -5.08
C THR A 28 5.17 4.48 -4.34
N ILE A 29 5.26 5.32 -3.29
CA ILE A 29 4.09 5.87 -2.60
C ILE A 29 3.15 6.62 -3.57
N GLY A 30 3.72 7.37 -4.52
CA GLY A 30 2.93 8.09 -5.53
C GLY A 30 2.15 7.19 -6.49
N GLU A 31 2.58 5.94 -6.67
CA GLU A 31 1.82 4.92 -7.42
C GLU A 31 0.75 4.28 -6.55
N LEU A 32 1.07 3.93 -5.30
CA LEU A 32 0.12 3.42 -4.31
C LEU A 32 -1.08 4.36 -4.10
N LEU A 33 -0.84 5.66 -4.00
CA LEU A 33 -1.89 6.67 -3.82
C LEU A 33 -2.86 6.79 -5.02
N ARG A 34 -2.56 6.19 -6.17
CA ARG A 34 -3.50 6.11 -7.30
C ARG A 34 -4.57 5.03 -7.09
N HIS A 35 -4.35 4.11 -6.15
CA HIS A 35 -5.24 2.99 -5.86
C HIS A 35 -6.18 3.25 -4.67
N GLY A 36 -5.93 4.29 -3.87
CA GLY A 36 -6.78 4.63 -2.74
C GLY A 36 -6.15 5.65 -1.80
N ASP A 37 -6.94 6.08 -0.82
CA ASP A 37 -6.63 7.11 0.16
C ASP A 37 -6.56 6.58 1.61
N PHE A 38 -6.67 5.26 1.79
CA PHE A 38 -6.58 4.55 3.07
C PHE A 38 -5.79 3.25 2.91
N GLY A 39 -4.85 2.97 3.82
CA GLY A 39 -4.05 1.75 3.76
C GLY A 39 -2.99 1.62 4.85
N VAL A 40 -2.34 0.45 4.87
CA VAL A 40 -1.25 0.09 5.79
C VAL A 40 -0.18 -0.72 5.07
N GLY A 41 1.05 -0.72 5.57
CA GLY A 41 2.14 -1.54 5.06
C GLY A 41 3.48 -1.21 5.72
N THR A 42 4.57 -1.46 5.01
CA THR A 42 5.94 -1.11 5.41
C THR A 42 6.72 -0.64 4.18
N PHE A 43 7.91 -0.08 4.38
CA PHE A 43 8.76 0.41 3.29
C PHE A 43 9.81 -0.63 2.90
N SER A 44 10.56 -0.33 1.83
CA SER A 44 11.72 -1.15 1.44
C SER A 44 12.64 -1.37 2.65
N HIS A 45 13.19 -2.58 2.74
CA HIS A 45 14.08 -3.00 3.83
C HIS A 45 13.42 -3.04 5.23
N LEU A 46 12.08 -3.09 5.31
CA LEU A 46 11.32 -3.00 6.57
C LEU A 46 11.61 -1.71 7.35
N ASP A 47 11.89 -0.63 6.63
CA ASP A 47 12.16 0.67 7.23
C ASP A 47 10.88 1.31 7.73
N GLY A 48 10.44 0.93 8.94
CA GLY A 48 9.27 1.50 9.59
C GLY A 48 7.92 0.99 9.08
N GLU A 49 6.85 1.68 9.49
CA GLU A 49 5.48 1.29 9.21
C GLU A 49 4.82 2.36 8.34
N MET A 50 4.13 1.94 7.28
CA MET A 50 3.40 2.84 6.41
C MET A 50 1.95 2.90 6.87
N VAL A 51 1.43 4.12 7.05
CA VAL A 51 0.00 4.38 7.21
C VAL A 51 -0.43 5.41 6.17
N ILE A 52 -1.48 5.12 5.40
CA ILE A 52 -2.11 6.07 4.49
C ILE A 52 -3.47 6.48 5.07
N LEU A 53 -3.66 7.78 5.29
CA LEU A 53 -4.92 8.36 5.77
C LEU A 53 -5.24 9.62 5.00
N GLY A 54 -6.42 9.67 4.38
CA GLY A 54 -6.87 10.84 3.60
C GLY A 54 -5.92 11.19 2.44
N GLY A 55 -5.31 10.16 1.83
CA GLY A 55 -4.37 10.33 0.71
C GLY A 55 -2.98 10.85 1.10
N SER A 56 -2.70 10.97 2.40
CA SER A 56 -1.36 11.30 2.91
C SER A 56 -0.70 10.05 3.47
N CYS A 57 0.58 9.86 3.16
CA CYS A 57 1.39 8.75 3.66
C CYS A 57 2.22 9.22 4.87
N TYR A 58 2.24 8.40 5.92
CA TYR A 58 3.02 8.57 7.13
C TYR A 58 3.97 7.37 7.28
N HIS A 59 5.15 7.64 7.86
CA HIS A 59 6.19 6.68 8.22
C HIS A 59 6.23 6.52 9.73
#